data_AF-A0A2U3EYX1-F1
#
_entry.id   AF-A0A2U3EYX1-F1
#
_cell.length_a   1.000
_cell.length_b   1.000
_cell.length_c   1.000
_cell.angle_alpha   90.00
_cell.angle_beta   90.00
_cell.angle_gamma   90.00
#
_symmetry.space_group_name_H-M   'P 1'
#
loop_
_entity.id
_entity.type
_entity.pdbx_description
1 polymer ?
#
loop_
_entity_poly.entity_id
_entity_poly.type
_entity_poly.pdbx_seq_one_letter_code
_entity_poly.pdbx_strand_id
1 'polypeptide(L)'
;DPAFSLQQYARGLPAPLDRWVGQIATQVAGVTTSLAMSSLNQAWTEQVLTPFNDTLADRYPFNPASAQDASLSEVTRFFAPGGTLDSFYQTQLKPLLDSGVLKQGAGNASLQELIRQLAQAQLIRDALFNAQGQPEVHFVVEPVELTASKRRGVLNLDGQRMEYSHGRRQKVPLVWPNALRDGAESKLTLIPDDAARSPRSLGFTGPWAMFRLLDTGNRTQVSRGSFDVRFGVDDGAMTWRVYSDADHSPFAAGLFSRFRLPETLY
;
A
#
# COMPACT_ATOMS: atom_id res chain seq x y z
N ASP A 1 -37.35 8.44 -1.48
CA ASP A 1 -36.85 9.30 -2.55
C ASP A 1 -38.04 10.04 -3.19
N PRO A 2 -38.15 11.37 -3.01
CA PRO A 2 -39.23 12.17 -3.57
C PRO A 2 -39.25 12.18 -5.11
N ALA A 3 -38.09 12.04 -5.78
CA ALA A 3 -38.02 11.99 -7.24
C ALA A 3 -38.61 10.67 -7.78
N PHE A 4 -38.33 9.56 -7.12
CA PHE A 4 -38.93 8.25 -7.42
C PHE A 4 -40.46 8.26 -7.21
N SER A 5 -40.94 8.85 -6.11
CA SER A 5 -42.37 8.99 -5.86
C SER A 5 -43.07 9.86 -6.93
N LEU A 6 -42.41 10.94 -7.37
CA LEU A 6 -42.89 11.79 -8.47
C LEU A 6 -42.91 11.06 -9.81
N GLN A 7 -41.91 10.21 -10.10
CA GLN A 7 -41.90 9.36 -11.29
C GLN A 7 -43.04 8.33 -11.27
N GLN A 8 -43.31 7.71 -10.12
CA GLN A 8 -44.43 6.79 -9.99
C GLN A 8 -45.78 7.50 -10.16
N TYR A 9 -45.93 8.70 -9.59
CA TYR A 9 -47.12 9.53 -9.75
C TYR A 9 -47.34 9.97 -11.20
N ALA A 10 -46.27 10.36 -11.91
CA ALA A 10 -46.33 10.77 -13.32
C ALA A 10 -46.92 9.70 -14.23
N ARG A 11 -46.65 8.41 -13.96
CA ARG A 11 -47.17 7.27 -14.76
C ARG A 11 -48.69 7.08 -14.67
N GLY A 12 -49.33 7.65 -13.66
CA GLY A 12 -50.79 7.58 -13.47
C GLY A 12 -51.56 8.76 -14.06
N LEU A 13 -50.88 9.76 -14.61
CA LEU A 13 -51.51 10.98 -15.13
C LEU A 13 -51.87 10.84 -16.63
N PRO A 14 -52.96 11.48 -17.09
CA PRO A 14 -53.28 11.56 -18.51
C PRO A 14 -52.33 12.51 -19.25
N ALA A 15 -52.17 12.30 -20.55
CA ALA A 15 -51.38 13.19 -21.40
C ALA A 15 -52.01 14.60 -21.46
N PRO A 16 -51.20 15.69 -21.41
CA PRO A 16 -49.74 15.75 -21.43
C PRO A 16 -49.06 15.84 -20.04
N LEU A 17 -49.84 15.74 -18.96
CA LEU A 17 -49.35 15.96 -17.58
C LEU A 17 -48.35 14.89 -17.15
N ASP A 18 -48.51 13.66 -17.65
CA ASP A 18 -47.55 12.55 -17.52
C ASP A 18 -46.12 12.98 -17.89
N ARG A 19 -45.97 13.66 -19.04
CA ARG A 19 -44.69 14.10 -19.58
C ARG A 19 -44.10 15.24 -18.77
N TRP A 20 -44.91 16.22 -18.36
CA TRP A 20 -44.41 17.35 -17.56
C TRP A 20 -43.97 16.91 -16.17
N VAL A 21 -44.78 16.11 -15.48
CA VAL A 21 -44.43 15.59 -14.15
C VAL A 21 -43.24 14.62 -14.26
N GLY A 22 -43.16 13.82 -15.32
CA GLY A 22 -42.00 12.98 -15.60
C GLY A 22 -40.71 13.77 -15.84
N GLN A 23 -40.77 14.90 -16.56
CA GLN A 23 -39.64 15.80 -16.78
C GLN A 23 -39.19 16.45 -15.46
N ILE A 24 -40.12 16.96 -14.65
CA ILE A 24 -39.82 17.53 -13.34
C ILE A 24 -39.18 16.47 -12.43
N ALA A 25 -39.74 15.26 -12.38
CA ALA A 25 -39.18 14.17 -11.58
C ALA A 25 -37.74 13.81 -12.00
N THR A 26 -37.47 13.82 -13.31
CA THR A 26 -36.12 13.57 -13.85
C THR A 26 -35.15 14.70 -13.53
N GLN A 27 -35.59 15.95 -13.59
CA GLN A 27 -34.78 17.12 -13.20
C GLN A 27 -34.48 17.11 -11.69
N VAL A 28 -35.47 16.82 -10.86
CA VAL A 28 -35.31 16.69 -9.40
C VAL A 28 -34.36 15.52 -9.06
N ALA A 29 -34.47 14.39 -9.76
CA ALA A 29 -33.53 13.29 -9.62
C ALA A 29 -32.09 13.73 -9.96
N GLY A 30 -31.91 14.41 -11.09
CA GLY A 30 -30.59 14.90 -11.52
C GLY A 30 -29.94 15.87 -10.53
N VAL A 31 -30.70 16.83 -10.01
CA VAL A 31 -30.21 17.78 -8.98
C VAL A 31 -29.88 17.05 -7.67
N THR A 32 -30.69 16.06 -7.29
CA THR A 32 -30.44 15.27 -6.07
C THR A 32 -29.14 14.46 -6.22
N THR A 33 -28.93 13.81 -7.37
CA THR A 33 -27.70 13.08 -7.67
C THR A 33 -26.50 14.01 -7.72
N SER A 34 -26.59 15.20 -8.32
CA SER A 34 -25.48 16.14 -8.36
C SER A 34 -25.10 16.66 -6.96
N LEU A 35 -26.10 16.95 -6.11
CA LEU A 35 -25.86 17.35 -4.72
C LEU A 35 -25.21 16.22 -3.91
N ALA A 36 -25.69 14.98 -4.08
CA ALA A 36 -25.10 13.81 -3.44
C ALA A 36 -23.64 13.59 -3.88
N MET A 37 -23.34 13.70 -5.19
CA MET A 37 -21.98 13.59 -5.72
C MET A 37 -21.07 14.72 -5.24
N SER A 38 -21.57 15.95 -5.18
CA SER A 38 -20.82 17.09 -4.65
C SER A 38 -20.48 16.90 -3.17
N SER A 39 -21.45 16.49 -2.36
CA SER A 39 -21.23 16.21 -0.93
C SER A 39 -20.27 15.05 -0.72
N LEU A 40 -20.38 13.99 -1.54
CA LEU A 40 -19.46 12.86 -1.53
C LEU A 40 -18.03 13.29 -1.88
N ASN A 41 -17.85 14.12 -2.90
CA ASN A 41 -16.52 14.58 -3.31
C ASN A 41 -15.88 15.51 -2.28
N GLN A 42 -16.69 16.36 -1.62
CA GLN A 42 -16.22 17.15 -0.50
C GLN A 42 -15.76 16.25 0.65
N ALA A 43 -16.59 15.28 1.05
CA ALA A 43 -16.24 14.34 2.10
C ALA A 43 -15.00 13.50 1.75
N TRP A 44 -14.86 13.06 0.49
CA TRP A 44 -13.68 12.37 -0.01
C TRP A 44 -12.42 13.22 0.14
N THR A 45 -12.51 14.48 -0.28
CA THR A 45 -11.39 15.42 -0.21
C THR A 45 -10.95 15.62 1.24
N GLU A 46 -11.90 15.95 2.11
CA GLU A 46 -11.62 16.28 3.51
C GLU A 46 -11.18 15.08 4.35
N GLN A 47 -11.81 13.91 4.15
CA GLN A 47 -11.64 12.76 5.04
C GLN A 47 -10.63 11.75 4.52
N VAL A 48 -10.35 11.71 3.21
CA VAL A 48 -9.49 10.69 2.61
C VAL A 48 -8.30 11.31 1.90
N LEU A 49 -8.53 12.22 0.94
CA LEU A 49 -7.48 12.76 0.10
C LEU A 49 -6.51 13.64 0.89
N THR A 50 -7.01 14.62 1.64
CA THR A 50 -6.18 15.54 2.43
C THR A 50 -5.34 14.80 3.48
N PRO A 51 -5.89 13.92 4.34
CA PRO A 51 -5.08 13.16 5.28
C PRO A 51 -4.00 12.31 4.62
N PHE A 52 -4.30 11.66 3.49
CA PHE A 52 -3.31 10.88 2.76
C PHE A 52 -2.19 11.75 2.18
N ASN A 53 -2.53 12.86 1.54
CA ASN A 53 -1.55 13.74 0.93
C ASN A 53 -0.64 14.39 1.96
N ASP A 54 -1.20 14.85 3.08
CA ASP A 54 -0.46 15.54 4.13
C ASP A 54 0.51 14.61 4.88
N THR A 55 0.11 13.35 5.09
CA THR A 55 0.88 12.44 5.96
C THR A 55 1.60 11.31 5.24
N LEU A 56 1.16 10.88 4.05
CA LEU A 56 1.65 9.65 3.42
C LEU A 56 2.21 9.84 2.00
N ALA A 57 1.55 10.62 1.13
CA ALA A 57 1.82 10.62 -0.32
C ALA A 57 3.28 10.89 -0.71
N ASP A 58 3.91 11.88 -0.08
CA ASP A 58 5.29 12.31 -0.36
C ASP A 58 6.36 11.59 0.49
N ARG A 59 5.97 10.54 1.21
CA ARG A 59 6.86 9.79 2.10
C ARG A 59 7.11 8.39 1.58
N TYR A 60 8.25 7.82 1.95
CA TYR A 60 8.49 6.40 1.72
C TYR A 60 7.52 5.56 2.57
N PRO A 61 6.89 4.51 2.05
CA PRO A 61 7.15 3.85 0.75
C PRO A 61 6.29 4.35 -0.45
N PHE A 62 5.37 5.29 -0.26
CA PHE A 62 4.47 5.78 -1.33
C PHE A 62 5.19 6.62 -2.39
N ASN A 63 6.22 7.35 -1.96
CA ASN A 63 7.23 7.97 -2.79
C ASN A 63 8.60 7.30 -2.50
N PRO A 64 9.04 6.34 -3.34
CA PRO A 64 10.31 5.63 -3.13
C PRO A 64 11.55 6.54 -3.12
N ALA A 65 11.48 7.72 -3.75
CA ALA A 65 12.58 8.68 -3.77
C ALA A 65 12.65 9.55 -2.50
N SER A 66 11.64 9.49 -1.63
CA SER A 66 11.58 10.31 -0.43
C SER A 66 12.60 9.83 0.62
N ALA A 67 13.31 10.78 1.23
CA ALA A 67 14.18 10.52 2.38
C ALA A 67 13.40 10.42 3.70
N GLN A 68 12.16 10.90 3.71
CA GLN A 68 11.29 10.87 4.90
C GLN A 68 10.40 9.63 4.87
N ASP A 69 10.29 8.98 6.02
CA ASP A 69 9.45 7.81 6.20
C ASP A 69 8.03 8.21 6.58
N ALA A 70 7.03 7.50 6.03
CA ALA A 70 5.68 7.51 6.56
C ALA A 70 5.70 6.87 7.95
N SER A 71 5.02 7.45 8.93
CA SER A 71 4.93 6.78 10.23
C SER A 71 4.02 5.55 10.12
N LEU A 72 4.35 4.49 10.86
CA LEU A 72 3.52 3.29 10.89
C LEU A 72 2.14 3.57 11.48
N SER A 73 2.03 4.52 12.41
CA SER A 73 0.75 4.93 12.99
C SER A 73 -0.17 5.57 11.95
N GLU A 74 0.35 6.42 11.07
CA GLU A 74 -0.41 7.05 9.99
C GLU A 74 -0.82 6.04 8.91
N VAL A 75 0.10 5.14 8.53
CA VAL A 75 -0.22 4.04 7.60
C VAL A 75 -1.28 3.12 8.19
N THR A 76 -1.19 2.79 9.48
CA THR A 76 -2.19 1.99 10.20
C THR A 76 -3.53 2.70 10.24
N ARG A 77 -3.56 3.96 10.64
CA ARG A 77 -4.80 4.77 10.70
C ARG A 77 -5.51 4.82 9.35
N PHE A 78 -4.76 4.90 8.26
CA PHE A 78 -5.34 5.02 6.93
C PHE A 78 -5.79 3.67 6.32
N PHE A 79 -4.92 2.66 6.35
CA PHE A 79 -5.10 1.41 5.59
C PHE A 79 -5.65 0.23 6.38
N ALA A 80 -5.51 0.19 7.71
CA ALA A 80 -5.95 -0.95 8.51
C ALA A 80 -7.46 -1.24 8.32
N PRO A 81 -7.93 -2.46 8.62
CA PRO A 81 -9.37 -2.75 8.72
C PRO A 81 -10.05 -1.74 9.66
N GLY A 82 -11.15 -1.12 9.21
CA GLY A 82 -11.81 -0.04 9.94
C GLY A 82 -11.06 1.31 9.97
N GLY A 83 -9.91 1.42 9.29
CA GLY A 83 -9.17 2.68 9.13
C GLY A 83 -9.92 3.71 8.27
N THR A 84 -9.29 4.84 8.01
CA THR A 84 -9.88 5.98 7.28
C THR A 84 -10.49 5.56 5.94
N LEU A 85 -9.73 4.89 5.08
CA LEU A 85 -10.20 4.52 3.75
C LEU A 85 -11.27 3.43 3.80
N ASP A 86 -11.11 2.44 4.70
CA ASP A 86 -12.07 1.36 4.87
C ASP A 86 -13.43 1.88 5.33
N SER A 87 -13.41 2.72 6.36
CA SER A 87 -14.60 3.32 6.94
C SER A 87 -15.32 4.20 5.93
N PHE A 88 -14.58 5.01 5.15
CA PHE A 88 -15.18 5.81 4.08
C PHE A 88 -15.80 4.93 2.99
N TYR A 89 -15.11 3.86 2.58
CA TYR A 89 -15.64 2.93 1.59
C TYR A 89 -16.95 2.29 2.06
N GLN A 90 -16.99 1.74 3.27
CA GLN A 90 -18.17 1.04 3.79
C GLN A 90 -19.36 1.98 4.00
N THR A 91 -19.11 3.20 4.48
CA THR A 91 -20.17 4.15 4.87
C THR A 91 -20.67 5.02 3.73
N GLN A 92 -19.78 5.47 2.84
CA GLN A 92 -20.10 6.44 1.80
C GLN A 92 -20.11 5.82 0.39
N LEU A 93 -19.05 5.08 0.01
CA LEU A 93 -18.91 4.60 -1.37
C LEU A 93 -19.77 3.36 -1.67
N LYS A 94 -19.76 2.37 -0.78
CA LYS A 94 -20.43 1.08 -1.01
C LYS A 94 -21.93 1.22 -1.29
N PRO A 95 -22.72 1.98 -0.51
CA PRO A 95 -24.15 2.16 -0.81
C PRO A 95 -24.40 2.80 -2.18
N LEU A 96 -23.54 3.73 -2.60
CA LEU A 96 -23.65 4.43 -3.88
C LEU A 96 -23.18 3.57 -5.08
N LEU A 97 -22.22 2.68 -4.86
CA LEU A 97 -21.81 1.67 -5.82
C LEU A 97 -22.92 0.62 -6.02
N ASP A 98 -23.48 0.11 -4.92
CA ASP A 98 -24.53 -0.91 -4.93
C ASP A 98 -25.83 -0.39 -5.58
N SER A 99 -26.19 0.87 -5.30
CA SER A 99 -27.36 1.52 -5.91
C SER A 99 -27.14 1.98 -7.35
N GLY A 100 -25.90 1.97 -7.85
CA GLY A 100 -25.54 2.45 -9.18
C GLY A 100 -25.54 3.97 -9.33
N VAL A 101 -25.82 4.73 -8.26
CA VAL A 101 -25.78 6.21 -8.26
C VAL A 101 -24.38 6.71 -8.64
N LEU A 102 -23.33 6.05 -8.13
CA LEU A 102 -21.96 6.43 -8.43
C LEU A 102 -21.59 6.23 -9.91
N LYS A 103 -22.19 5.24 -10.58
CA LYS A 103 -22.03 5.03 -12.04
C LYS A 103 -22.74 6.09 -12.88
N GLN A 104 -23.84 6.66 -12.37
CA GLN A 104 -24.60 7.71 -13.06
C GLN A 104 -23.98 9.09 -12.84
N GLY A 105 -23.42 9.32 -11.66
CA GLY A 105 -22.80 10.58 -11.26
C GLY A 105 -21.34 10.72 -11.65
N ALA A 106 -20.57 9.63 -11.67
CA ALA A 106 -19.18 9.61 -12.11
C ALA A 106 -19.04 9.12 -13.54
N GLY A 107 -18.08 9.68 -14.28
CA GLY A 107 -17.68 9.11 -15.57
C GLY A 107 -17.15 7.68 -15.40
N ASN A 108 -17.39 6.82 -16.40
CA ASN A 108 -16.91 5.43 -16.38
C ASN A 108 -15.41 5.31 -16.09
N ALA A 109 -14.60 6.23 -16.61
CA ALA A 109 -13.16 6.25 -16.38
C ALA A 109 -12.80 6.56 -14.92
N SER A 110 -13.41 7.60 -14.32
CA SER A 110 -13.19 7.99 -12.92
C SER A 110 -13.57 6.86 -11.96
N LEU A 111 -14.69 6.19 -12.22
CA LEU A 111 -15.11 5.04 -11.42
C LEU A 111 -14.14 3.84 -11.56
N GLN A 112 -13.68 3.54 -12.77
CA GLN A 112 -12.71 2.46 -12.99
C GLN A 112 -11.39 2.74 -12.25
N GLU A 113 -10.93 3.99 -12.30
CA GLU A 113 -9.74 4.41 -11.56
C GLU A 113 -9.93 4.28 -10.05
N LEU A 114 -11.05 4.74 -9.50
CA LEU A 114 -11.37 4.57 -8.09
C LEU A 114 -11.35 3.08 -7.67
N ILE A 115 -12.00 2.21 -8.44
CA ILE A 115 -12.02 0.76 -8.17
C ILE A 115 -10.60 0.19 -8.18
N ARG A 116 -9.77 0.59 -9.15
CA ARG A 116 -8.37 0.15 -9.25
C ARG A 116 -7.57 0.57 -8.01
N GLN A 117 -7.77 1.79 -7.52
CA GLN A 117 -7.07 2.31 -6.35
C GLN A 117 -7.56 1.68 -5.05
N LEU A 118 -8.85 1.40 -4.92
CA LEU A 118 -9.40 0.62 -3.80
C LEU A 118 -8.84 -0.81 -3.77
N ALA A 119 -8.71 -1.46 -4.94
CA ALA A 119 -8.06 -2.76 -5.04
C ALA A 119 -6.58 -2.70 -4.64
N GLN A 120 -5.86 -1.64 -5.04
CA GLN A 120 -4.48 -1.43 -4.63
C GLN A 120 -4.34 -1.20 -3.12
N ALA A 121 -5.26 -0.44 -2.51
CA ALA A 121 -5.31 -0.27 -1.05
C ALA A 121 -5.57 -1.59 -0.32
N GLN A 122 -6.43 -2.44 -0.89
CA GLN A 122 -6.68 -3.77 -0.34
C GLN A 122 -5.43 -4.66 -0.40
N LEU A 123 -4.67 -4.61 -1.50
CA LEU A 123 -3.38 -5.31 -1.59
C LEU A 123 -2.37 -4.81 -0.53
N ILE A 124 -2.30 -3.50 -0.29
CA ILE A 124 -1.47 -2.93 0.77
C ILE A 124 -1.93 -3.46 2.13
N ARG A 125 -3.24 -3.49 2.36
CA ARG A 125 -3.83 -3.98 3.61
C ARG A 125 -3.46 -5.45 3.86
N ASP A 126 -3.73 -6.31 2.89
CA ASP A 126 -3.53 -7.75 3.01
C ASP A 126 -2.04 -8.11 3.13
N ALA A 127 -1.15 -7.32 2.52
CA ALA A 127 0.28 -7.54 2.60
C ALA A 127 0.92 -7.07 3.92
N LEU A 128 0.30 -6.12 4.63
CA LEU A 128 0.90 -5.51 5.83
C LEU A 128 0.21 -5.84 7.14
N PHE A 129 -1.10 -5.99 7.17
CA PHE A 129 -1.87 -6.02 8.41
C PHE A 129 -2.40 -7.41 8.73
N ASN A 130 -2.29 -7.79 9.99
CA ASN A 130 -2.97 -8.97 10.51
C ASN A 130 -4.48 -8.70 10.73
N ALA A 131 -5.21 -9.74 11.15
CA ALA A 131 -6.65 -9.67 11.41
C ALA A 131 -7.03 -8.66 12.51
N GLN A 132 -6.09 -8.31 13.40
CA GLN A 132 -6.25 -7.32 14.46
C GLN A 132 -5.95 -5.88 13.97
N GLY A 133 -5.62 -5.71 12.70
CA GLY A 133 -5.28 -4.42 12.10
C GLY A 133 -3.93 -3.86 12.54
N GLN A 134 -3.02 -4.71 13.01
CA GLN A 134 -1.65 -4.33 13.35
C GLN A 134 -0.71 -4.70 12.19
N PRO A 135 0.29 -3.86 11.87
CA PRO A 135 1.33 -4.21 10.93
C PRO A 135 2.08 -5.46 11.41
N GLU A 136 2.07 -6.53 10.62
CA GLU A 136 2.73 -7.79 10.92
C GLU A 136 3.00 -8.56 9.62
N VAL A 137 4.27 -8.63 9.25
CA VAL A 137 4.79 -9.25 8.03
C VAL A 137 5.71 -10.39 8.41
N HIS A 138 5.36 -11.60 7.98
CA HIS A 138 6.20 -12.78 8.14
C HIS A 138 6.90 -13.11 6.82
N PHE A 139 8.20 -13.35 6.88
CA PHE A 139 9.01 -13.72 5.73
C PHE A 139 10.21 -14.55 6.15
N VAL A 140 10.88 -15.17 5.20
CA VAL A 140 12.07 -15.99 5.45
C VAL A 140 13.22 -15.47 4.61
N VAL A 141 14.41 -15.42 5.17
CA VAL A 141 15.64 -15.14 4.42
C VAL A 141 16.58 -16.33 4.42
N GLU A 142 17.30 -16.52 3.32
CA GLU A 142 18.32 -17.56 3.17
C GLU A 142 19.55 -16.98 2.47
N PRO A 143 20.78 -17.21 2.97
CA PRO A 143 21.98 -16.76 2.28
C PRO A 143 22.17 -17.58 1.00
N VAL A 144 22.41 -16.92 -0.13
CA VAL A 144 22.65 -17.58 -1.42
C VAL A 144 24.13 -17.56 -1.76
N GLU A 145 24.76 -16.39 -1.68
CA GLU A 145 26.14 -16.23 -2.13
C GLU A 145 26.82 -15.09 -1.37
N LEU A 146 28.06 -15.31 -0.96
CA LEU A 146 28.98 -14.28 -0.47
C LEU A 146 30.21 -14.29 -1.37
N THR A 147 30.67 -13.13 -1.80
CA THR A 147 31.92 -13.03 -2.58
C THR A 147 33.12 -13.52 -1.77
N ALA A 148 34.06 -14.24 -2.41
CA ALA A 148 35.24 -14.81 -1.75
C ALA A 148 36.12 -13.76 -1.02
N SER A 149 36.12 -12.50 -1.48
CA SER A 149 36.82 -11.36 -0.85
C SER A 149 36.25 -10.97 0.53
N LYS A 150 35.25 -11.70 1.03
CA LYS A 150 34.59 -11.49 2.31
C LYS A 150 34.50 -12.82 3.05
N ARG A 151 34.99 -12.86 4.28
CA ARG A 151 34.89 -14.07 5.14
C ARG A 151 33.54 -14.20 5.84
N ARG A 152 32.81 -13.09 5.99
CA ARG A 152 31.50 -13.07 6.66
C ARG A 152 30.62 -11.92 6.19
N GLY A 153 29.33 -12.19 5.98
CA GLY A 153 28.28 -11.19 5.84
C GLY A 153 27.35 -11.25 7.03
N VAL A 154 26.99 -10.10 7.60
CA VAL A 154 26.04 -9.97 8.71
C VAL A 154 24.89 -9.10 8.24
N LEU A 155 23.70 -9.70 8.15
CA LEU A 155 22.46 -8.99 7.85
C LEU A 155 21.71 -8.75 9.18
N ASN A 156 21.30 -7.52 9.41
CA ASN A 156 20.42 -7.11 10.50
C ASN A 156 19.15 -6.57 9.86
N LEU A 157 18.00 -7.18 10.14
CA LEU A 157 16.69 -6.68 9.72
C LEU A 157 15.85 -6.41 10.96
N ASP A 158 15.66 -5.14 11.26
CA ASP A 158 14.88 -4.67 12.41
C ASP A 158 15.28 -5.33 13.75
N GLY A 159 16.59 -5.42 13.98
CA GLY A 159 17.19 -6.03 15.19
C GLY A 159 17.36 -7.54 15.12
N GLN A 160 16.80 -8.23 14.13
CA GLN A 160 16.99 -9.66 13.90
C GLN A 160 18.25 -9.88 13.04
N ARG A 161 19.29 -10.46 13.64
CA ARG A 161 20.59 -10.64 13.00
C ARG A 161 20.80 -12.06 12.50
N MET A 162 21.26 -12.19 11.26
CA MET A 162 21.76 -13.43 10.67
C MET A 162 23.15 -13.22 10.07
N GLU A 163 24.00 -14.24 10.19
CA GLU A 163 25.35 -14.22 9.63
C GLU A 163 25.57 -15.37 8.64
N TYR A 164 26.44 -15.15 7.67
CA TYR A 164 26.87 -16.17 6.72
C TYR A 164 28.37 -16.08 6.48
N SER A 165 29.07 -17.21 6.53
CA SER A 165 30.52 -17.33 6.42
C SER A 165 30.94 -18.52 5.54
N HIS A 166 30.31 -18.67 4.37
CA HIS A 166 30.53 -19.78 3.42
C HIS A 166 30.19 -21.18 3.96
N GLY A 167 29.44 -21.23 5.06
CA GLY A 167 28.97 -22.47 5.66
C GLY A 167 27.66 -22.98 5.07
N ARG A 168 26.96 -23.81 5.86
CA ARG A 168 25.62 -24.28 5.52
C ARG A 168 24.65 -23.10 5.43
N ARG A 169 23.83 -23.09 4.39
CA ARG A 169 22.77 -22.10 4.20
C ARG A 169 21.59 -22.50 5.09
N GLN A 170 21.08 -21.55 5.86
CA GLN A 170 19.94 -21.75 6.74
C GLN A 170 18.85 -20.74 6.42
N LYS A 171 17.63 -21.23 6.41
CA LYS A 171 16.43 -20.39 6.34
C LYS A 171 16.15 -19.82 7.72
N VAL A 172 16.03 -18.50 7.79
CA VAL A 172 15.73 -17.78 9.03
C VAL A 172 14.37 -17.12 8.88
N PRO A 173 13.35 -17.54 9.64
CA PRO A 173 12.07 -16.84 9.68
C PRO A 173 12.23 -15.51 10.41
N LEU A 174 11.55 -14.49 9.92
CA LEU A 174 11.60 -13.11 10.40
C LEU A 174 10.20 -12.51 10.44
N VAL A 175 10.04 -11.56 11.35
CA VAL A 175 8.84 -10.72 11.45
C VAL A 175 9.21 -9.25 11.29
N TRP A 176 8.36 -8.47 10.63
CA TRP A 176 8.43 -7.00 10.64
C TRP A 176 7.03 -6.41 10.89
N PRO A 177 6.89 -5.35 11.70
CA PRO A 177 7.91 -4.79 12.58
C PRO A 177 8.22 -5.75 13.75
N ASN A 178 9.49 -5.98 14.01
CA ASN A 178 9.99 -6.67 15.20
C ASN A 178 10.22 -5.68 16.36
N ALA A 179 10.53 -4.41 16.06
CA ALA A 179 10.60 -3.34 17.05
C ALA A 179 9.72 -2.15 16.63
N LEU A 180 8.74 -1.81 17.46
CA LEU A 180 7.80 -0.69 17.22
C LEU A 180 8.40 0.70 17.50
N ARG A 181 9.71 0.90 17.31
CA ARG A 181 10.41 2.16 17.63
C ARG A 181 10.99 2.83 16.39
N ASP A 182 10.96 4.17 16.37
CA ASP A 182 11.47 4.99 15.26
C ASP A 182 12.99 4.81 14.98
N GLY A 183 13.73 4.18 15.90
CA GLY A 183 15.15 3.84 15.75
C GLY A 183 15.43 2.43 15.23
N ALA A 184 14.44 1.76 14.62
CA ALA A 184 14.66 0.49 13.92
C ALA A 184 15.80 0.63 12.89
N GLU A 185 16.76 -0.30 12.90
CA GLU A 185 17.90 -0.31 11.97
C GLU A 185 17.83 -1.58 11.12
N SER A 186 18.03 -1.44 9.82
CA SER A 186 18.32 -2.56 8.92
C SER A 186 19.62 -2.30 8.17
N LYS A 187 20.55 -3.24 8.25
CA LYS A 187 21.93 -3.06 7.79
C LYS A 187 22.56 -4.36 7.33
N LEU A 188 23.29 -4.31 6.24
CA LEU A 188 24.22 -5.36 5.83
C LEU A 188 25.65 -4.89 6.12
N THR A 189 26.42 -5.72 6.83
CA THR A 189 27.85 -5.52 7.08
C THR A 189 28.64 -6.65 6.43
N LEU A 190 29.59 -6.32 5.56
CA LEU A 190 30.52 -7.29 4.99
C LEU A 190 31.89 -7.16 5.66
N ILE A 191 32.41 -8.30 6.13
CA ILE A 191 33.69 -8.40 6.82
C ILE A 191 34.72 -8.98 5.83
N PRO A 192 35.78 -8.21 5.51
CA PRO A 192 36.88 -8.68 4.66
C PRO A 192 37.54 -9.95 5.16
N ASP A 193 38.04 -10.73 4.21
CA ASP A 193 38.96 -11.85 4.44
C ASP A 193 40.33 -11.38 4.97
N ASP A 194 40.81 -10.24 4.47
CA ASP A 194 41.98 -9.54 4.99
C ASP A 194 41.68 -8.85 6.33
N ALA A 195 42.35 -9.31 7.40
CA ALA A 195 42.19 -8.77 8.74
C ALA A 195 42.67 -7.32 8.90
N ALA A 196 43.51 -6.80 7.99
CA ALA A 196 43.93 -5.40 8.00
C ALA A 196 42.82 -4.44 7.51
N ARG A 197 41.81 -4.95 6.80
CA ARG A 197 40.70 -4.13 6.27
C ARG A 197 39.53 -4.08 7.25
N SER A 198 38.98 -2.88 7.46
CA SER A 198 37.80 -2.69 8.30
C SER A 198 36.51 -3.18 7.62
N PRO A 199 35.52 -3.70 8.37
CA PRO A 199 34.21 -4.00 7.85
C PRO A 199 33.52 -2.77 7.22
N ARG A 200 32.76 -3.01 6.15
CA ARG A 200 31.97 -1.97 5.46
C ARG A 200 30.50 -2.33 5.56
N SER A 201 29.65 -1.31 5.65
CA SER A 201 28.21 -1.50 5.82
C SER A 201 27.38 -0.62 4.90
N LEU A 202 26.20 -1.13 4.56
CA LEU A 202 25.10 -0.41 3.92
C LEU A 202 23.89 -0.58 4.83
N GLY A 203 23.22 0.50 5.21
CA GLY A 203 22.07 0.41 6.11
C GLY A 203 21.23 1.65 6.17
N PHE A 204 20.04 1.47 6.73
CA PHE A 204 19.01 2.47 6.91
C PHE A 204 18.49 2.42 8.34
N THR A 205 17.92 3.54 8.77
CA THR A 205 17.24 3.69 10.05
C THR A 205 15.84 4.23 9.83
N GLY A 206 14.90 3.87 10.70
CA GLY A 206 13.51 4.27 10.61
C GLY A 206 12.58 3.05 10.51
N PRO A 207 11.26 3.28 10.64
CA PRO A 207 10.27 2.20 10.61
C PRO A 207 10.35 1.36 9.33
N TRP A 208 10.76 1.95 8.21
CA TRP A 208 10.84 1.30 6.92
C TRP A 208 12.26 0.88 6.52
N ALA A 209 13.22 0.90 7.44
CA ALA A 209 14.62 0.59 7.17
C ALA A 209 14.82 -0.74 6.43
N MET A 210 14.03 -1.77 6.77
CA MET A 210 14.08 -3.08 6.11
C MET A 210 13.72 -2.97 4.63
N PHE A 211 12.59 -2.33 4.32
CA PHE A 211 12.12 -2.16 2.94
C PHE A 211 13.13 -1.33 2.14
N ARG A 212 13.65 -0.24 2.71
CA ARG A 212 14.67 0.59 2.07
C ARG A 212 15.94 -0.21 1.76
N LEU A 213 16.41 -1.01 2.72
CA LEU A 213 17.56 -1.88 2.48
C LEU A 213 17.28 -2.80 1.30
N LEU A 214 16.16 -3.54 1.30
CA LEU A 214 15.78 -4.44 0.21
C LEU A 214 15.64 -3.73 -1.15
N ASP A 215 15.19 -2.48 -1.17
CA ASP A 215 15.04 -1.67 -2.39
C ASP A 215 16.37 -1.19 -2.99
N THR A 216 17.43 -1.10 -2.17
CA THR A 216 18.78 -0.81 -2.71
C THR A 216 19.45 -2.01 -3.38
N GLY A 217 18.99 -3.22 -3.06
CA GLY A 217 19.57 -4.43 -3.61
C GLY A 217 19.10 -4.71 -5.04
N ASN A 218 19.96 -5.29 -5.85
CA ASN A 218 19.58 -5.74 -7.18
C ASN A 218 18.75 -7.02 -7.07
N ARG A 219 17.47 -6.94 -7.46
CA ARG A 219 16.53 -8.06 -7.40
C ARG A 219 16.65 -8.94 -8.65
N THR A 220 16.84 -10.24 -8.45
CA THR A 220 16.98 -11.25 -9.49
C THR A 220 16.20 -12.51 -9.12
N GLN A 221 16.10 -13.48 -10.03
CA GLN A 221 15.41 -14.77 -9.81
C GLN A 221 14.00 -14.63 -9.20
N VAL A 222 13.24 -13.63 -9.67
CA VAL A 222 11.89 -13.36 -9.17
C VAL A 222 10.97 -14.50 -9.58
N SER A 223 10.36 -15.15 -8.59
CA SER A 223 9.37 -16.20 -8.75
C SER A 223 8.17 -15.95 -7.84
N ARG A 224 7.13 -16.79 -7.94
CA ARG A 224 5.95 -16.67 -7.08
C ARG A 224 6.36 -16.97 -5.63
N GLY A 225 6.30 -15.96 -4.76
CA GLY A 225 6.63 -16.08 -3.33
C GLY A 225 8.12 -16.06 -2.98
N SER A 226 9.03 -15.82 -3.94
CA SER A 226 10.45 -15.62 -3.61
C SER A 226 11.22 -14.80 -4.64
N PHE A 227 12.29 -14.15 -4.20
CA PHE A 227 13.25 -13.45 -5.06
C PHE A 227 14.63 -13.43 -4.42
N ASP A 228 15.68 -13.29 -5.25
CA ASP A 228 17.04 -13.04 -4.78
C ASP A 228 17.30 -11.54 -4.77
N VAL A 229 17.97 -11.05 -3.73
CA VAL A 229 18.41 -9.67 -3.61
C VAL A 229 19.91 -9.63 -3.34
N ARG A 230 20.66 -8.99 -4.25
CA ARG A 230 22.10 -8.83 -4.16
C ARG A 230 22.47 -7.43 -3.71
N PHE A 231 23.27 -7.34 -2.65
CA PHE A 231 23.80 -6.10 -2.11
C PHE A 231 25.30 -6.02 -2.40
N GLY A 232 25.74 -4.95 -3.07
CA GLY A 232 27.16 -4.62 -3.19
C GLY A 232 27.60 -3.72 -2.04
N VAL A 233 28.71 -4.08 -1.39
CA VAL A 233 29.34 -3.27 -0.33
C VAL A 233 30.85 -3.34 -0.51
N ASP A 234 31.47 -2.21 -0.85
CA ASP A 234 32.89 -2.10 -1.19
C ASP A 234 33.25 -2.99 -2.40
N ASP A 235 34.32 -3.79 -2.33
CA ASP A 235 34.75 -4.77 -3.36
C ASP A 235 34.09 -6.15 -3.19
N GLY A 236 33.01 -6.25 -2.42
CA GLY A 236 32.28 -7.49 -2.16
C GLY A 236 30.78 -7.38 -2.36
N ALA A 237 30.12 -8.53 -2.34
CA ALA A 237 28.66 -8.59 -2.40
C ALA A 237 28.12 -9.79 -1.62
N MET A 238 26.86 -9.64 -1.19
CA MET A 238 26.09 -10.70 -0.55
C MET A 238 24.73 -10.80 -1.21
N THR A 239 24.34 -12.01 -1.60
CA THR A 239 23.02 -12.33 -2.14
C THR A 239 22.22 -13.09 -1.09
N TRP A 240 21.02 -12.61 -0.81
CA TRP A 240 20.03 -13.28 0.02
C TRP A 240 18.81 -13.64 -0.82
N ARG A 241 18.22 -14.81 -0.56
CA ARG A 241 16.90 -15.17 -1.05
C ARG A 241 15.87 -14.78 -0.01
N VAL A 242 14.84 -14.09 -0.44
CA VAL A 242 13.68 -13.72 0.37
C VAL A 242 12.50 -14.58 -0.05
N TYR A 243 11.80 -15.16 0.92
CA TYR A 243 10.55 -15.86 0.73
C TYR A 243 9.44 -15.12 1.49
N SER A 244 8.29 -14.91 0.86
CA SER A 244 7.10 -14.29 1.46
C SER A 244 5.85 -15.04 1.05
N ASP A 245 4.70 -14.66 1.61
CA ASP A 245 3.41 -15.03 1.01
C ASP A 245 3.42 -14.62 -0.47
N ALA A 246 3.00 -15.57 -1.32
CA ALA A 246 2.94 -15.40 -2.77
C ALA A 246 1.76 -14.54 -3.21
N ASP A 247 0.67 -14.56 -2.45
CA ASP A 247 -0.58 -13.88 -2.79
C ASP A 247 -0.63 -12.48 -2.18
N HIS A 248 0.03 -12.29 -1.02
CA HIS A 248 0.05 -11.03 -0.28
C HIS A 248 1.49 -10.57 0.02
N SER A 249 2.37 -10.57 -0.98
CA SER A 249 3.77 -10.18 -0.77
C SER A 249 3.90 -8.67 -0.48
N PRO A 250 4.48 -8.27 0.67
CA PRO A 250 4.77 -6.87 0.98
C PRO A 250 5.93 -6.32 0.15
N PHE A 251 6.67 -7.19 -0.54
CA PHE A 251 7.80 -6.85 -1.39
C PHE A 251 7.40 -6.74 -2.87
N ALA A 252 6.12 -6.87 -3.20
CA ALA A 252 5.63 -6.76 -4.57
C ALA A 252 6.00 -5.41 -5.19
N ALA A 253 6.48 -5.44 -6.43
CA ALA A 253 6.93 -4.25 -7.13
C ALA A 253 5.77 -3.25 -7.31
N GLY A 254 5.97 -2.03 -6.80
CA GLY A 254 4.99 -0.96 -6.90
C GLY A 254 3.79 -1.08 -5.97
N LEU A 255 3.82 -1.96 -4.96
CA LEU A 255 2.75 -2.11 -3.97
C LEU A 255 2.31 -0.75 -3.39
N PHE A 256 3.26 0.08 -2.98
CA PHE A 256 2.98 1.40 -2.42
C PHE A 256 3.01 2.51 -3.47
N SER A 257 3.98 2.47 -4.38
CA SER A 257 4.21 3.57 -5.32
C SER A 257 3.16 3.68 -6.43
N ARG A 258 2.36 2.63 -6.67
CA ARG A 258 1.23 2.67 -7.62
C ARG A 258 -0.07 3.15 -6.97
N PHE A 259 -0.13 3.21 -5.65
CA PHE A 259 -1.29 3.71 -4.94
C PHE A 259 -1.33 5.23 -5.04
N ARG A 260 -2.39 5.76 -5.64
CA ARG A 260 -2.64 7.18 -5.81
C ARG A 260 -4.13 7.41 -5.64
N LEU A 261 -4.52 8.42 -4.89
CA LEU A 261 -5.94 8.75 -4.75
C LEU A 261 -6.36 9.70 -5.88
N PRO A 262 -7.51 9.48 -6.53
CA PRO A 262 -8.04 10.46 -7.48
C PRO A 262 -8.38 11.78 -6.76
N GLU A 263 -8.06 12.90 -7.42
CA GLU A 263 -8.37 14.24 -6.90
C GLU A 263 -9.88 14.50 -6.85
N THR A 264 -10.64 13.91 -7.79
CA THR A 264 -12.11 13.97 -7.83
C THR A 264 -12.72 12.59 -8.04
N LEU A 265 -13.94 12.38 -7.52
CA LEU A 265 -14.68 11.12 -7.68
C LEU A 265 -15.55 11.05 -8.94
N TYR A 266 -15.73 12.17 -9.64
CA TYR A 266 -16.50 12.26 -10.88
C TYR A 266 -15.80 13.14 -11.91
#